data_AF-A0A821JDY9-F1
#
_entry.id   AF-A0A821JDY9-F1
#
_cell.length_a   1.000
_cell.length_b   1.000
_cell.length_c   1.000
_cell.angle_alpha   90.00
_cell.angle_beta   90.00
_cell.angle_gamma   90.00
#
_symmetry.space_group_name_H-M   'P 1'
#
loop_
_entity.id
_entity.type
_entity.pdbx_description
1 polymer ?
#
loop_
_entity_poly.entity_id
_entity_poly.type
_entity_poly.pdbx_seq_one_letter_code
_entity_poly.pdbx_strand_id
1 'polypeptide(L)'
;MNRLDENQLANARQYRLKEIQMCFVSNLRAQQWYNGENPRNLNGFINDKSNRIIGWSTMRQLRIKLDRCSDQRIISTCNNDYSLFNEEKYAFQPGWMNQTLKEVQYSSSILKAFQYRTSDKVDTHIYIGQHET
;
A
#
# COMPACT_ATOMS: atom_id res chain seq x y z
N MET A 1 -23.65 0.38 -8.21
CA MET A 1 -22.24 0.37 -7.81
C MET A 1 -21.47 0.89 -9.01
N ASN A 2 -21.23 2.19 -9.07
CA ASN A 2 -20.73 2.83 -10.30
C ASN A 2 -19.21 2.68 -10.37
N ARG A 3 -18.76 1.91 -11.36
CA ARG A 3 -17.35 1.79 -11.76
C ARG A 3 -16.89 3.17 -12.23
N LEU A 4 -15.85 3.72 -11.61
CA LEU A 4 -15.28 4.99 -12.04
C LEU A 4 -14.49 4.78 -13.34
N ASP A 5 -14.67 5.71 -14.26
CA ASP A 5 -14.09 5.73 -15.60
C ASP A 5 -12.60 6.12 -15.55
N GLU A 6 -11.78 5.54 -16.44
CA GLU A 6 -10.29 5.58 -16.44
C GLU A 6 -9.70 7.00 -16.42
N ASN A 7 -10.45 8.01 -16.86
CA ASN A 7 -10.03 9.42 -16.89
C ASN A 7 -9.93 10.09 -15.49
N GLN A 8 -10.40 9.45 -14.41
CA GLN A 8 -10.27 9.96 -13.04
C GLN A 8 -8.91 9.63 -12.39
N LEU A 9 -8.09 8.78 -13.02
CA LEU A 9 -6.79 8.32 -12.50
C LEU A 9 -5.69 9.39 -12.48
N ALA A 10 -5.84 10.51 -13.20
CA ALA A 10 -4.82 11.57 -13.23
C ALA A 10 -4.79 12.44 -11.96
N ASN A 11 -5.89 12.53 -11.20
CA ASN A 11 -5.95 13.19 -9.88
C ASN A 11 -5.71 12.20 -8.70
N ALA A 12 -5.14 11.02 -9.00
CA ALA A 12 -5.20 9.81 -8.15
C ALA A 12 -4.67 9.93 -6.72
N ARG A 13 -3.79 10.86 -6.35
CA ARG A 13 -3.21 10.86 -4.99
C ARG A 13 -4.23 11.14 -3.89
N GLN A 14 -5.07 12.17 -4.05
CA GLN A 14 -6.12 12.48 -3.06
C GLN A 14 -7.27 11.47 -3.12
N TYR A 15 -7.68 11.07 -4.32
CA TYR A 15 -8.77 10.11 -4.50
C TYR A 15 -8.42 8.72 -3.95
N ARG A 16 -7.19 8.23 -4.16
CA ARG A 16 -6.75 6.91 -3.67
C ARG A 16 -6.65 6.83 -2.16
N LEU A 17 -6.18 7.89 -1.48
CA LEU A 17 -6.16 7.95 -0.02
C LEU A 17 -7.58 7.96 0.55
N LYS A 18 -8.45 8.79 -0.04
CA LYS A 18 -9.87 8.87 0.33
C LYS A 18 -10.56 7.53 0.11
N GLU A 19 -10.29 6.84 -0.99
CA GLU A 19 -10.90 5.55 -1.33
C GLU A 19 -10.45 4.44 -0.36
N ILE A 20 -9.16 4.32 -0.07
CA ILE A 20 -8.66 3.36 0.93
C ILE A 20 -9.32 3.62 2.28
N GLN A 21 -9.37 4.88 2.72
CA GLN A 21 -9.95 5.23 4.01
C GLN A 21 -11.47 5.02 4.05
N MET A 22 -12.20 5.44 3.02
CA MET A 22 -13.65 5.44 3.01
C MET A 22 -14.26 4.11 2.60
N CYS A 23 -13.65 3.36 1.69
CA CYS A 23 -14.22 2.11 1.16
C CYS A 23 -13.63 0.89 1.84
N PHE A 24 -12.33 0.88 2.14
CA PHE A 24 -11.68 -0.30 2.71
C PHE A 24 -11.69 -0.27 4.24
N VAL A 25 -11.15 0.79 4.86
CA VAL A 25 -11.00 0.85 6.33
C VAL A 25 -12.35 0.84 7.05
N SER A 26 -13.36 1.54 6.52
CA SER A 26 -14.70 1.58 7.10
C SER A 26 -15.42 0.23 7.04
N ASN A 27 -15.20 -0.55 5.98
CA ASN A 27 -15.88 -1.83 5.77
C ASN A 27 -15.13 -3.02 6.37
N LEU A 28 -13.82 -2.86 6.65
CA LEU A 28 -12.99 -3.91 7.21
C LEU A 28 -13.47 -4.34 8.60
N ARG A 29 -14.02 -3.44 9.42
CA ARG A 29 -14.46 -3.75 10.79
C ARG A 29 -15.91 -3.36 10.99
N ALA A 30 -16.61 -4.11 11.86
CA ALA A 30 -17.96 -3.79 12.31
C ALA A 30 -18.03 -2.35 12.83
N GLN A 31 -18.80 -1.51 12.13
CA GLN A 31 -19.11 -0.15 12.56
C GLN A 31 -20.34 -0.15 13.48
N GLN A 32 -20.68 1.03 13.99
CA GLN A 32 -21.90 1.24 14.75
C GLN A 32 -23.14 0.73 14.01
N TRP A 33 -24.16 0.38 14.78
CA TRP A 33 -25.47 0.06 14.27
C TRP A 33 -26.14 1.31 13.69
N TYR A 34 -27.19 1.11 12.89
CA TYR A 34 -27.94 2.21 12.27
C TYR A 34 -28.55 3.16 13.33
N ASN A 35 -28.75 2.68 14.55
CA ASN A 35 -29.25 3.43 15.71
C ASN A 35 -28.13 4.10 16.54
N GLY A 36 -26.88 4.09 16.06
CA GLY A 36 -25.73 4.67 16.76
C GLY A 36 -25.18 3.80 17.89
N GLU A 37 -25.74 2.61 18.15
CA GLU A 37 -25.23 1.72 19.19
C GLU A 37 -23.91 1.07 18.77
N ASN A 38 -23.04 0.87 19.76
CA ASN A 38 -21.75 0.21 19.54
C ASN A 38 -21.95 -1.31 19.27
N PRO A 39 -21.19 -1.89 18.33
CA PRO A 39 -21.32 -3.29 17.93
C PRO A 39 -20.65 -4.22 18.96
N ARG A 40 -21.32 -4.45 20.10
CA ARG A 40 -20.81 -5.30 21.20
C ARG A 40 -20.53 -6.72 20.72
N ASN A 41 -19.39 -7.28 21.13
CA ASN A 41 -18.92 -8.63 20.76
C ASN A 41 -18.65 -8.86 19.26
N LEU A 42 -18.53 -7.79 18.45
CA LEU A 42 -18.29 -7.88 17.00
C LEU A 42 -16.89 -7.40 16.57
N ASN A 43 -15.92 -7.31 17.48
CA ASN A 43 -14.57 -6.80 17.22
C ASN A 43 -13.79 -7.55 16.13
N GLY A 44 -14.21 -8.78 15.80
CA GLY A 44 -13.61 -9.60 14.74
C GLY A 44 -14.48 -9.73 13.50
N PHE A 45 -15.58 -8.98 13.36
CA PHE A 45 -16.47 -9.07 12.21
C PHE A 45 -16.23 -7.92 11.25
N ILE A 46 -16.48 -8.16 9.95
CA ILE A 46 -16.53 -7.09 8.95
C ILE A 46 -17.84 -6.31 9.11
N ASN A 47 -17.99 -5.21 8.36
CA ASN A 47 -19.11 -4.28 8.55
C ASN A 47 -20.51 -4.87 8.22
N ASP A 48 -20.58 -6.04 7.59
CA ASP A 48 -21.83 -6.80 7.43
C ASP A 48 -22.31 -7.49 8.72
N LYS A 49 -21.48 -7.49 9.77
CA LYS A 49 -21.75 -8.02 11.12
C LYS A 49 -22.08 -9.52 11.14
N SER A 50 -21.81 -10.22 10.04
CA SER A 50 -22.15 -11.62 9.82
C SER A 50 -20.90 -12.45 9.52
N ASN A 51 -19.93 -11.87 8.82
CA ASN A 51 -18.68 -12.53 8.47
C ASN A 51 -17.54 -12.14 9.41
N ARG A 52 -16.76 -13.14 9.84
CA ARG A 52 -15.63 -12.98 10.75
C ARG A 52 -14.31 -12.86 9.99
N ILE A 53 -13.51 -11.88 10.37
CA ILE A 53 -12.12 -11.70 9.93
C ILE A 53 -11.25 -12.70 10.66
N ILE A 54 -10.41 -13.40 9.90
CA ILE A 54 -9.37 -14.26 10.44
C ILE A 54 -8.03 -13.54 10.30
N GLY A 55 -7.32 -13.37 11.41
CA GLY A 55 -6.02 -12.69 11.43
C GLY A 55 -6.12 -11.17 11.23
N TRP A 56 -5.18 -10.60 10.48
CA TRP A 56 -5.10 -9.17 10.18
C TRP A 56 -4.80 -8.92 8.70
N SER A 57 -5.34 -7.84 8.14
CA SER A 57 -5.02 -7.38 6.80
C SER A 57 -3.56 -6.92 6.73
N THR A 58 -2.83 -7.37 5.71
CA THR A 58 -1.43 -6.99 5.47
C THR A 58 -1.31 -6.32 4.10
N MET A 59 -0.59 -5.20 4.03
CA MET A 59 -0.27 -4.51 2.78
C MET A 59 1.18 -4.78 2.40
N ARG A 60 1.42 -5.03 1.11
CA ARG A 60 2.76 -5.18 0.54
C ARG A 60 2.89 -4.27 -0.67
N GLN A 61 4.09 -3.74 -0.87
CA GLN A 61 4.43 -2.88 -1.99
C GLN A 61 5.68 -3.41 -2.70
N LEU A 62 5.65 -3.37 -4.03
CA LEU A 62 6.82 -3.57 -4.90
C LEU A 62 7.25 -2.22 -5.47
N ARG A 63 8.55 -2.05 -5.69
CA ARG A 63 9.14 -0.82 -6.22
C ARG A 63 10.24 -1.15 -7.21
N ILE A 64 10.46 -0.23 -8.14
CA ILE A 64 11.54 -0.25 -9.11
C ILE A 64 12.65 0.70 -8.66
N LYS A 65 13.89 0.39 -9.05
CA LYS A 65 15.02 1.29 -8.87
C LYS A 65 14.81 2.56 -9.68
N LEU A 66 15.23 3.69 -9.13
CA LEU A 66 15.27 4.96 -9.85
C LEU A 66 16.56 5.03 -10.66
N ASP A 67 16.46 4.73 -11.96
CA ASP A 67 17.59 4.85 -12.87
C ASP A 67 17.63 6.25 -13.52
N ARG A 68 18.85 6.71 -13.83
CA ARG A 68 19.02 7.91 -14.65
C ARG A 68 18.67 7.58 -16.09
N CYS A 69 17.88 8.44 -16.73
CA CYS A 69 17.60 8.31 -18.15
C CYS A 69 18.89 8.36 -18.99
N SER A 70 18.88 7.72 -20.15
CA SER A 70 20.00 7.77 -21.11
C SER A 70 20.30 9.20 -21.56
N ASP A 71 19.28 10.04 -21.74
CA ASP A 71 19.45 11.47 -21.99
C ASP A 71 19.07 12.33 -20.78
N GLN A 72 20.07 12.63 -19.97
CA GLN A 72 19.93 13.40 -18.72
C GLN A 72 19.70 14.90 -18.97
N ARG A 73 19.76 15.38 -20.22
CA ARG A 73 19.64 16.81 -20.55
C ARG A 73 18.22 17.33 -20.44
N ILE A 74 17.22 16.45 -20.56
CA ILE A 74 15.80 16.81 -20.57
C ILE A 74 15.06 16.17 -19.39
N ILE A 75 15.37 14.91 -19.06
CA ILE A 75 14.70 14.17 -17.99
C ILE A 75 15.78 13.50 -17.11
N SER A 76 15.76 13.81 -15.82
CA SER A 76 16.79 13.33 -14.88
C SER A 76 16.53 11.91 -14.37
N THR A 77 15.28 11.46 -14.36
CA THR A 77 14.86 10.17 -13.79
C THR A 77 13.94 9.41 -14.73
N CYS A 78 14.24 8.13 -14.97
CA CYS A 78 13.42 7.23 -15.77
C CYS A 78 12.84 6.15 -14.86
N ASN A 79 11.56 5.84 -15.06
CA ASN A 79 10.91 4.71 -14.42
C ASN A 79 10.83 3.59 -15.44
N ASN A 80 11.56 2.51 -15.20
CA ASN A 80 11.50 1.29 -16.01
C ASN A 80 10.32 0.42 -15.57
N ASP A 81 9.86 -0.48 -16.44
CA ASP A 81 8.87 -1.47 -16.05
C ASP A 81 9.40 -2.38 -14.93
N TYR A 82 8.47 -2.89 -14.12
CA TYR A 82 8.83 -3.81 -13.04
C TYR A 82 9.37 -5.12 -13.62
N SER A 83 10.56 -5.48 -13.16
CA SER A 83 11.16 -6.80 -13.39
C SER A 83 11.93 -7.22 -12.14
N LEU A 84 12.20 -8.52 -11.99
CA LEU A 84 13.00 -9.04 -10.88
C LEU A 84 14.42 -8.45 -10.84
N PHE A 85 14.94 -8.00 -11.98
CA PHE A 85 16.26 -7.36 -12.10
C PHE A 85 16.25 -5.89 -11.66
N ASN A 86 15.15 -5.19 -11.94
CA ASN A 86 14.98 -3.76 -11.66
C ASN A 86 14.27 -3.49 -10.32
N GLU A 87 13.96 -4.53 -9.54
CA GLU A 87 13.33 -4.39 -8.22
C GLU A 87 14.24 -3.61 -7.26
N GLU A 88 13.64 -2.63 -6.58
CA GLU A 88 14.27 -1.83 -5.55
C GLU A 88 14.36 -2.60 -4.23
N LYS A 89 15.58 -2.76 -3.72
CA LYS A 89 15.88 -3.53 -2.50
C LYS A 89 16.48 -2.68 -1.39
N TYR A 90 16.70 -1.37 -1.63
CA TYR A 90 17.17 -0.47 -0.59
C TYR A 90 16.14 -0.26 0.51
N ALA A 91 16.64 -0.02 1.72
CA ALA A 91 15.83 0.34 2.87
C ALA A 91 15.70 1.87 2.95
N PHE A 92 14.49 2.36 3.17
CA PHE A 92 14.18 3.77 3.26
C PHE A 92 13.69 4.14 4.66
N GLN A 93 13.73 5.43 4.96
CA GLN A 93 12.97 6.00 6.07
C GLN A 93 11.54 6.33 5.61
N PRO A 94 10.61 6.53 6.55
CA PRO A 94 9.27 7.02 6.24
C PRO A 94 9.30 8.25 5.34
N GLY A 95 8.45 8.25 4.32
CA GLY A 95 8.51 9.26 3.26
C GLY A 95 9.48 8.95 2.12
N TRP A 96 10.04 7.73 2.08
CA TRP A 96 10.98 7.28 1.03
C TRP A 96 12.28 8.09 0.98
N MET A 97 12.69 8.57 2.15
CA MET A 97 13.94 9.30 2.30
C MET A 97 15.11 8.33 2.48
N ASN A 98 16.27 8.69 1.96
CA ASN A 98 17.50 7.94 2.20
C ASN A 98 17.86 8.03 3.69
N GLN A 99 18.44 6.95 4.21
CA GLN A 99 18.73 6.77 5.65
C GLN A 99 19.74 7.76 6.24
N THR A 100 20.29 8.66 5.43
CA THR A 100 21.30 9.66 5.81
C THR A 100 20.75 10.84 6.62
N LEU A 101 19.43 11.04 6.69
CA LEU A 101 18.83 12.23 7.28
C LEU A 101 18.20 11.94 8.66
N LYS A 102 19.00 12.12 9.72
CA LYS A 102 18.61 12.24 11.14
C LYS A 102 17.77 11.09 11.75
N GLU A 103 18.10 10.73 12.98
CA GLU A 103 17.35 9.76 13.79
C GLU A 103 15.99 10.33 14.19
N VAL A 104 15.01 10.27 13.28
CA VAL A 104 13.61 10.44 13.67
C VAL A 104 13.15 9.13 14.30
N GLN A 105 12.71 9.19 15.56
CA GLN A 105 12.23 8.02 16.31
C GLN A 105 10.84 7.60 15.81
N TYR A 106 10.80 6.85 14.71
CA TYR A 106 9.59 6.17 14.25
C TYR A 106 9.39 4.85 14.99
N SER A 107 8.12 4.42 15.10
CA SER A 107 7.82 3.10 15.66
C SER A 107 8.44 1.99 14.80
N SER A 108 8.79 0.87 15.44
CA SER A 108 9.40 -0.27 14.74
C SER A 108 8.50 -0.86 13.66
N SER A 109 7.17 -0.79 13.82
CA SER A 109 6.20 -1.24 12.82
C SER A 109 6.22 -0.36 11.57
N ILE A 110 6.31 0.95 11.74
CA ILE A 110 6.40 1.91 10.62
C ILE A 110 7.72 1.70 9.89
N LEU A 111 8.85 1.60 10.61
CA LEU A 111 10.16 1.37 9.98
C LEU A 111 10.18 0.08 9.15
N LYS A 112 9.56 -0.99 9.65
CA LYS A 112 9.44 -2.27 8.92
C LYS A 112 8.70 -2.15 7.59
N ALA A 113 7.80 -1.18 7.42
CA ALA A 113 7.05 -0.97 6.18
C ALA A 113 7.88 -0.31 5.07
N PHE A 114 8.97 0.40 5.43
CA PHE A 114 9.89 1.05 4.48
C PHE A 114 11.17 0.24 4.23
N GLN A 115 11.27 -0.95 4.80
CA GLN A 115 12.40 -1.87 4.64
C GLN A 115 12.04 -3.02 3.70
N TYR A 116 12.90 -3.30 2.74
CA TYR A 116 12.75 -4.44 1.84
C TYR A 116 12.78 -5.77 2.61
N ARG A 117 11.97 -6.74 2.16
CA ARG A 117 11.97 -8.12 2.67
C ARG A 117 11.92 -9.10 1.51
N THR A 118 12.74 -10.14 1.60
CA THR A 118 12.75 -11.25 0.66
C THR A 118 11.50 -12.10 0.82
N SER A 119 11.12 -12.81 -0.25
CA SER A 119 9.93 -13.68 -0.28
C SER A 119 9.96 -14.75 0.81
N ASP A 120 11.14 -15.33 1.07
CA ASP A 120 11.32 -16.37 2.10
C ASP A 120 11.04 -15.83 3.51
N LYS A 121 11.39 -14.56 3.76
CA LYS A 121 11.19 -13.93 5.08
C LYS A 121 9.74 -13.56 5.35
N VAL A 122 8.94 -13.38 4.30
CA VAL A 122 7.50 -13.10 4.40
C VAL A 122 6.63 -14.33 4.10
N ASP A 123 7.26 -15.48 3.81
CA ASP A 123 6.61 -16.75 3.45
C ASP A 123 5.59 -16.58 2.31
N THR A 124 6.02 -15.95 1.21
CA THR A 124 5.15 -15.67 0.06
C THR A 124 5.58 -16.36 -1.21
N HIS A 125 4.62 -16.56 -2.11
CA HIS A 125 4.83 -17.11 -3.44
C HIS A 125 4.65 -16.02 -4.50
N ILE A 126 5.14 -16.28 -5.72
CA ILE A 126 5.01 -15.34 -6.84
C ILE A 126 3.53 -15.22 -7.22
N TYR A 127 3.07 -13.99 -7.40
CA TYR A 127 1.75 -13.66 -7.90
C TYR A 127 1.88 -13.10 -9.32
N ILE A 128 1.10 -13.65 -10.25
CA ILE A 128 1.05 -13.20 -11.64
C ILE A 128 -0.26 -12.43 -11.84
N GLY A 129 -0.15 -11.12 -12.01
CA GLY A 129 -1.26 -10.24 -12.32
C GLY A 129 -1.27 -9.81 -13.78
N GLN A 130 -2.37 -9.21 -14.23
CA GLN A 130 -2.43 -8.53 -15.51
C GLN A 130 -1.84 -7.13 -15.36
N HIS A 131 -1.01 -6.74 -16.32
CA HIS A 131 -0.52 -5.37 -16.44
C HIS A 131 -1.52 -4.61 -17.31
N GLU A 132 -2.30 -3.69 -16.73
CA GLU A 132 -3.09 -2.74 -17.51
C GLU A 132 -2.12 -1.76 -18.18
N THR A 133 -2.08 -1.80 -19.52
CA THR A 133 -1.29 -0.92 -20.39
C THR A 133 -2.09 0.29 -20.80
#